data_AF-A0A9W6P592-F1
#
_entry.id   AF-A0A9W6P592-F1
#
_cell.length_a   1.000
_cell.length_b   1.000
_cell.length_c   1.000
_cell.angle_alpha   90.00
_cell.angle_beta   90.00
_cell.angle_gamma   90.00
#
_symmetry.space_group_name_H-M   'P 1'
#
loop_
_entity.id
_entity.type
_entity.pdbx_description
1 polymer ?
#
loop_
_entity_poly.entity_id
_entity_poly.type
_entity_poly.pdbx_seq_one_letter_code
_entity_poly.pdbx_strand_id
1 'polypeptide(L)'
;MQPERTLLSWQRTVFLLVGVALLYLRGPLVATGEAFTAQLVSRALPVLAVALVAVVVIVHLRRRWRRTDHGLLDDATGSPPAPLARPWAILLISGSVILLSTAVVLTAVPG
;
A
#
# COMPACT_ATOMS: atom_id res chain seq x y z
N MET A 1 16.22 -16.49 7.01
CA MET A 1 14.78 -16.30 6.71
C MET A 1 14.58 -16.51 5.21
N GLN A 2 13.57 -17.28 4.78
CA GLN A 2 13.35 -17.56 3.36
C GLN A 2 12.83 -16.30 2.60
N PRO A 3 13.51 -15.86 1.53
CA PRO A 3 13.14 -14.65 0.78
C PRO A 3 11.77 -14.77 0.09
N GLU A 4 11.38 -15.98 -0.32
CA GLU A 4 10.07 -16.26 -0.91
C GLU A 4 8.91 -15.98 0.07
N ARG A 5 9.07 -16.41 1.33
CA ARG A 5 8.06 -16.20 2.38
C ARG A 5 7.86 -14.73 2.70
N THR A 6 8.94 -13.94 2.63
CA THR A 6 8.86 -12.51 2.87
C THR A 6 8.22 -11.79 1.68
N LEU A 7 8.50 -12.20 0.45
CA LEU A 7 7.82 -11.63 -0.72
C LEU A 7 6.30 -11.87 -0.67
N LEU A 8 5.86 -13.09 -0.34
CA LEU A 8 4.45 -13.43 -0.18
C LEU A 8 3.78 -12.62 0.94
N SER A 9 4.45 -12.41 2.08
CA SER A 9 3.89 -11.62 3.17
C SER A 9 3.74 -10.14 2.80
N TRP A 10 4.70 -9.55 2.08
CA TRP A 10 4.62 -8.20 1.56
C TRP A 10 3.49 -8.03 0.53
N GLN A 11 3.36 -8.97 -0.41
CA GLN A 11 2.25 -8.98 -1.37
C GLN A 11 0.90 -9.03 -0.65
N ARG A 12 0.75 -9.91 0.34
CA ARG A 12 -0.48 -10.03 1.14
C ARG A 12 -0.82 -8.71 1.83
N THR A 13 0.17 -8.06 2.47
CA THR A 13 -0.04 -6.78 3.13
C THR A 13 -0.49 -5.70 2.14
N VAL A 14 0.14 -5.63 0.96
CA VAL A 14 -0.25 -4.67 -0.08
C VAL A 14 -1.67 -4.94 -0.61
N PHE A 15 -2.01 -6.22 -0.86
CA PHE A 15 -3.37 -6.61 -1.28
C PHE A 15 -4.42 -6.24 -0.23
N LEU A 16 -4.14 -6.50 1.05
CA LEU A 16 -5.02 -6.11 2.15
C LEU A 16 -5.20 -4.59 2.21
N LEU A 17 -4.12 -3.82 2.10
CA LEU A 17 -4.18 -2.35 2.08
C LEU A 17 -5.06 -1.83 0.94
N VAL A 18 -4.88 -2.36 -0.27
CA VAL A 18 -5.72 -2.01 -1.43
C VAL A 18 -7.17 -2.40 -1.18
N GLY A 19 -7.44 -3.60 -0.65
CA GLY A 19 -8.78 -4.05 -0.31
C GLY A 19 -9.48 -3.13 0.71
N VAL A 20 -8.76 -2.70 1.75
CA VAL A 20 -9.28 -1.76 2.76
C VAL A 20 -9.54 -0.38 2.14
N ALA A 21 -8.67 0.11 1.27
CA ALA A 21 -8.87 1.38 0.58
C ALA A 21 -10.10 1.33 -0.35
N LEU A 22 -10.31 0.22 -1.07
CA LEU A 22 -11.51 0.01 -1.89
C LEU A 22 -12.77 -0.10 -1.01
N LEU A 23 -12.68 -0.75 0.14
CA LEU A 23 -13.78 -0.83 1.10
C LEU A 23 -14.18 0.56 1.62
N TYR A 24 -13.20 1.46 1.82
CA TYR A 24 -13.46 2.84 2.20
C TYR A 24 -14.28 3.63 1.15
N LEU A 25 -14.09 3.32 -0.14
CA LEU A 25 -14.89 3.84 -1.25
C LEU A 25 -16.31 3.26 -1.34
N ARG A 26 -16.65 2.23 -0.56
CA ARG A 26 -17.99 1.62 -0.58
C ARG A 26 -19.08 2.62 -0.23
N GLY A 27 -18.83 3.57 0.68
CA GLY A 27 -19.82 4.58 1.10
C GLY A 27 -20.42 5.35 -0.08
N PRO A 28 -19.58 6.05 -0.88
CA PRO A 28 -20.04 6.75 -2.09
C PRO A 28 -20.87 5.86 -3.01
N LEU A 29 -20.48 4.60 -3.23
CA LEU A 29 -21.19 3.67 -4.14
C LEU A 29 -22.62 3.35 -3.70
N VAL A 30 -22.98 3.59 -2.44
CA VAL A 30 -24.35 3.42 -1.91
C VAL A 30 -25.13 4.74 -1.93
N ALA A 31 -24.45 5.88 -2.09
CA ALA A 31 -25.05 7.19 -2.19
C ALA A 31 -25.53 7.50 -3.62
N THR A 32 -26.51 8.38 -3.77
CA THR A 32 -27.05 8.83 -5.06
C THR A 32 -27.09 10.37 -5.13
N GLY A 33 -27.11 10.94 -6.34
CA GLY A 33 -27.19 12.39 -6.55
C GLY A 33 -25.96 13.16 -6.09
N GLU A 34 -26.13 14.38 -5.58
CA GLU A 34 -25.02 15.25 -5.15
C GLU A 34 -24.18 14.65 -4.02
N ALA A 35 -24.79 13.83 -3.15
CA ALA A 35 -24.10 13.12 -2.08
C ALA A 35 -23.07 12.10 -2.62
N PHE A 36 -23.33 11.47 -3.76
CA PHE A 36 -22.37 10.57 -4.42
C PHE A 36 -21.10 11.33 -4.78
N THR A 37 -21.24 12.45 -5.49
CA THR A 37 -20.09 13.22 -6.00
C THR A 37 -19.27 13.80 -4.84
N ALA A 38 -19.92 14.37 -3.83
CA ALA A 38 -19.24 14.93 -2.66
C ALA A 38 -18.47 13.86 -1.86
N GLN A 39 -19.07 12.70 -1.65
CA GLN A 39 -18.41 11.58 -0.97
C GLN A 39 -17.31 10.97 -1.81
N LEU A 40 -17.49 10.86 -3.12
CA LEU A 40 -16.47 10.32 -4.02
C LEU A 40 -15.23 11.21 -4.02
N VAL A 41 -15.39 12.53 -4.16
CA VAL A 41 -14.26 13.47 -4.19
C VAL A 41 -13.49 13.47 -2.87
N SER A 42 -14.20 13.49 -1.73
CA SER A 42 -13.56 13.48 -0.41
C SER A 42 -12.82 12.17 -0.10
N ARG A 43 -13.32 11.03 -0.61
CA ARG A 43 -12.73 9.71 -0.36
C ARG A 43 -11.74 9.23 -1.42
N ALA A 44 -11.75 9.82 -2.62
CA ALA A 44 -10.84 9.44 -3.70
C ALA A 44 -9.38 9.74 -3.35
N LEU A 45 -9.09 10.90 -2.74
CA LEU A 45 -7.74 11.32 -2.41
C LEU A 45 -6.97 10.31 -1.53
N PRO A 46 -7.48 9.87 -0.35
CA PRO A 46 -6.77 8.90 0.48
C PRO A 46 -6.63 7.54 -0.22
N VAL A 47 -7.60 7.12 -1.04
CA VAL A 47 -7.49 5.86 -1.79
C VAL A 47 -6.42 5.93 -2.88
N LEU A 48 -6.37 7.04 -3.63
CA LEU A 48 -5.32 7.26 -4.63
C LEU A 48 -3.93 7.31 -3.99
N ALA A 49 -3.81 7.94 -2.81
CA ALA A 49 -2.56 7.94 -2.05
C ALA A 49 -2.12 6.52 -1.66
N VAL A 50 -3.03 5.69 -1.15
CA VAL A 50 -2.74 4.28 -0.81
C VAL A 50 -2.39 3.48 -2.06
N ALA A 51 -3.11 3.67 -3.16
CA ALA A 51 -2.84 3.00 -4.43
C ALA A 51 -1.44 3.36 -4.97
N LEU A 52 -1.04 4.63 -4.88
CA LEU A 52 0.29 5.08 -5.26
C LEU A 52 1.37 4.41 -4.40
N VAL A 53 1.18 4.34 -3.08
CA VAL A 53 2.11 3.65 -2.18
C VAL A 53 2.20 2.16 -2.53
N ALA A 54 1.08 1.50 -2.79
CA ALA A 54 1.04 0.10 -3.22
C ALA A 54 1.86 -0.12 -4.51
N VAL A 55 1.68 0.75 -5.52
CA VAL A 55 2.45 0.71 -6.77
C VAL A 55 3.95 0.89 -6.49
N VAL A 56 4.33 1.88 -5.70
CA VAL A 56 5.74 2.15 -5.35
C VAL A 56 6.38 0.95 -4.67
N VAL A 57 5.69 0.33 -3.70
CA VAL A 57 6.20 -0.85 -2.99
C VAL A 57 6.31 -2.06 -3.94
N ILE A 58 5.30 -2.33 -4.77
CA ILE A 58 5.34 -3.43 -5.75
C ILE A 58 6.48 -3.23 -6.75
N VAL A 59 6.63 -2.02 -7.30
CA VAL A 59 7.70 -1.70 -8.25
C VAL A 59 9.07 -1.84 -7.59
N HIS A 60 9.22 -1.39 -6.34
CA HIS A 60 10.46 -1.55 -5.60
C HIS A 60 10.82 -3.02 -5.40
N LEU A 61 9.85 -3.85 -4.97
CA LEU A 61 10.04 -5.29 -4.79
C LEU A 61 10.40 -5.98 -6.12
N ARG A 62 9.70 -5.66 -7.21
CA ARG A 62 10.00 -6.21 -8.54
C ARG A 62 11.38 -5.80 -9.05
N ARG A 63 11.77 -4.53 -8.89
CA ARG A 63 13.10 -4.03 -9.28
C ARG A 63 14.20 -4.70 -8.48
N ARG A 64 14.00 -4.90 -7.17
CA ARG A 64 14.95 -5.63 -6.32
C ARG A 64 15.06 -7.10 -6.75
N TRP A 65 13.92 -7.78 -6.92
CA TRP A 65 13.88 -9.19 -7.33
C TRP A 65 14.62 -9.45 -8.64
N ARG A 66 14.46 -8.55 -9.63
CA ARG A 66 15.20 -8.62 -10.90
C ARG A 66 16.69 -8.31 -10.79
N ARG A 67 17.12 -7.52 -9.79
CA ARG A 67 18.52 -7.14 -9.60
C ARG A 67 19.33 -8.18 -8.83
N THR A 68 18.72 -8.88 -7.89
CA THR A 68 19.41 -9.86 -7.03
C THR A 68 19.31 -11.29 -7.54
N ASP A 69 19.12 -11.48 -8.85
CA ASP A 69 18.87 -12.75 -9.54
C ASP A 69 18.03 -13.74 -8.71
N HIS A 70 16.76 -13.39 -8.43
CA HIS A 70 15.82 -14.21 -7.66
C HIS A 70 16.21 -14.43 -6.17
N GLY A 71 17.07 -13.57 -5.63
CA GLY A 71 17.49 -13.59 -4.23
C GLY A 71 18.73 -14.42 -3.95
N LEU A 72 19.47 -14.80 -5.00
CA LEU A 72 20.67 -15.63 -4.90
C LEU A 72 21.95 -14.81 -4.69
N LEU A 73 22.14 -13.68 -5.37
CA LEU A 73 23.31 -12.82 -5.21
C LEU A 73 23.04 -11.36 -5.64
N ASP A 74 23.68 -10.40 -4.99
CA ASP A 74 23.76 -9.01 -5.47
C ASP A 74 25.04 -8.87 -6.31
N ASP A 75 24.90 -8.95 -7.64
CA ASP A 75 26.03 -8.97 -8.60
C ASP A 75 26.93 -7.74 -8.51
N ALA A 76 26.44 -6.64 -7.93
CA ALA A 76 27.18 -5.38 -7.84
C ALA A 76 28.18 -5.34 -6.65
N THR A 77 27.97 -6.12 -5.60
CA THR A 77 28.74 -5.97 -4.34
C THR A 77 29.18 -7.28 -3.69
N GLY A 78 28.69 -8.45 -4.13
CA GLY A 78 29.06 -9.75 -3.55
C GLY A 78 28.66 -9.92 -2.08
N SER A 79 27.89 -8.97 -1.52
CA SER A 79 27.46 -8.93 -0.13
C SER A 79 26.07 -9.56 0.02
N PRO A 80 25.73 -10.14 1.20
CA PRO A 80 24.40 -10.65 1.45
C PRO A 80 23.35 -9.56 1.19
N PRO A 81 22.28 -9.85 0.43
CA PRO A 81 21.36 -8.85 -0.07
C PRO A 81 20.66 -8.13 1.09
N ALA A 82 20.74 -6.79 1.11
CA ALA A 82 20.18 -5.93 2.15
C ALA A 82 18.70 -6.29 2.43
N PRO A 83 18.21 -6.16 3.68
CA PRO A 83 16.88 -6.62 4.09
C PRO A 83 15.75 -6.22 3.13
N LEU A 84 14.87 -7.16 2.79
CA LEU A 84 13.66 -6.94 1.99
C LEU A 84 12.80 -5.78 2.54
N ALA A 85 12.77 -5.66 3.86
CA ALA A 85 12.08 -4.62 4.59
C ALA A 85 12.98 -3.39 4.78
N ARG A 86 13.18 -2.60 3.73
CA ARG A 86 13.84 -1.31 3.89
C ARG A 86 12.98 -0.40 4.79
N PRO A 87 13.56 0.35 5.75
CA PRO A 87 12.81 1.16 6.71
C PRO A 87 11.79 2.10 6.08
N TRP A 88 12.13 2.69 4.93
CA TRP A 88 11.23 3.59 4.19
C TRP A 88 9.91 2.94 3.73
N ALA A 89 9.90 1.65 3.41
CA ALA A 89 8.73 0.95 2.90
C ALA A 89 7.77 0.66 4.06
N ILE A 90 8.33 0.36 5.24
CA ILE A 90 7.56 0.27 6.49
C ILE A 90 6.94 1.63 6.81
N LEU A 91 7.71 2.71 6.73
CA LEU A 91 7.19 4.07 6.97
C LEU A 91 6.07 4.44 6.00
N LEU A 92 6.18 4.10 4.71
CA LEU A 92 5.13 4.34 3.72
C LEU A 92 3.86 3.54 4.02
N ILE A 93 3.99 2.26 4.38
CA ILE A 93 2.84 1.42 4.77
C ILE A 93 2.18 1.96 6.03
N SER A 94 2.97 2.24 7.07
CA SER A 94 2.46 2.80 8.34
C SER A 94 1.77 4.15 8.11
N GLY A 95 2.36 5.03 7.32
CA GLY A 95 1.76 6.31 6.94
C GLY A 95 0.44 6.14 6.18
N SER A 96 0.35 5.16 5.28
CA SER A 96 -0.88 4.85 4.56
C SER A 96 -1.99 4.34 5.49
N VAL A 97 -1.65 3.54 6.49
CA VAL A 97 -2.59 3.08 7.51
C VAL A 97 -3.08 4.24 8.36
N ILE A 98 -2.18 5.11 8.83
CA ILE A 98 -2.54 6.32 9.60
C ILE A 98 -3.48 7.19 8.77
N LEU A 99 -3.12 7.46 7.51
CA LEU A 99 -3.94 8.25 6.59
C LEU A 99 -5.35 7.68 6.44
N LEU A 100 -5.48 6.37 6.20
CA LEU A 100 -6.78 5.70 6.10
C LEU A 100 -7.55 5.77 7.40
N SER A 101 -6.92 5.50 8.54
CA SER A 101 -7.56 5.59 9.86
C SER A 101 -8.09 7.00 10.14
N THR A 102 -7.30 8.03 9.88
CA THR A 102 -7.72 9.43 10.03
C THR A 102 -8.87 9.76 9.09
N ALA A 103 -8.80 9.37 7.81
CA ALA A 103 -9.86 9.59 6.83
C ALA A 103 -11.18 8.89 7.24
N VAL A 104 -11.09 7.67 7.77
CA VAL A 104 -12.24 6.95 8.32
C VAL A 104 -12.85 7.70 9.49
N VAL A 105 -12.05 8.11 10.48
CA VAL A 105 -12.55 8.86 11.65
C VAL A 105 -13.23 10.16 11.21
N LEU A 106 -12.58 10.96 10.37
CA LEU A 106 -13.13 12.25 9.91
C LEU A 106 -14.44 12.10 9.10
N THR A 107 -14.64 10.97 8.44
CA THR A 107 -15.86 10.72 7.63
C THR A 107 -16.93 9.91 8.37
N ALA A 108 -16.61 9.30 9.52
CA ALA A 108 -17.52 8.51 10.32
C ALA A 108 -18.15 9.31 11.47
N VAL A 109 -17.49 10.36 11.97
CA VAL A 109 -18.07 11.26 12.96
C VAL A 109 -19.10 12.15 12.24
N PRO A 110 -20.41 12.05 12.56
CA PRO A 110 -21.38 13.01 12.06
C PRO A 110 -21.03 14.38 12.62
N GLY A 111 -20.74 15.33 11.72
CA GLY A 111 -20.70 16.76 12.05
C GLY A 111 -22.10 17.32 12.21
#